data_AF-A0A2N5KLW6-F1
#
_entry.id   AF-A0A2N5KLW6-F1
#
_cell.length_a   1.000
_cell.length_b   1.000
_cell.length_c   1.000
_cell.angle_alpha   90.00
_cell.angle_beta   90.00
_cell.angle_gamma   90.00
#
_symmetry.space_group_name_H-M   'P 1'
#
loop_
_entity.id
_entity.type
_entity.pdbx_description
1 polymer ?
#
loop_
_entity_poly.entity_id
_entity_poly.type
_entity_poly.pdbx_seq_one_letter_code
_entity_poly.pdbx_strand_id
1 'polypeptide(L)'
;MSIDDVPPPGRPGREGEVLEALREAIRRNPLLRELPPEEVTRQLMLGGLLRDEPSPELVAEMMLELEVEEEEFDPDVQPGDS
;
A
#
# COMPACT_ATOMS: atom_id res chain seq x y z
N MET A 1 -15.44 -1.71 34.48
CA MET A 1 -14.78 -2.96 34.08
C MET A 1 -15.69 -3.64 33.08
N SER A 2 -15.38 -3.78 31.81
CA SER A 2 -14.20 -3.40 31.04
C SER A 2 -14.69 -3.18 29.61
N ILE A 3 -14.20 -2.13 28.95
CA ILE A 3 -14.53 -1.80 27.55
C ILE A 3 -13.61 -2.62 26.60
N ASP A 4 -12.90 -3.61 27.13
CA ASP A 4 -11.82 -4.34 26.47
C ASP A 4 -12.29 -5.51 25.58
N ASP A 5 -13.30 -5.29 24.75
CA ASP A 5 -13.54 -6.15 23.58
C ASP A 5 -13.92 -5.33 22.34
N VAL A 6 -13.33 -4.13 22.22
CA VAL A 6 -13.14 -3.55 20.89
C VAL A 6 -11.92 -4.28 20.33
N PRO A 7 -12.07 -5.19 19.33
CA PRO A 7 -10.91 -5.73 18.63
C PRO A 7 -10.08 -4.52 18.14
N PRO A 8 -8.74 -4.56 18.24
CA PRO A 8 -7.92 -3.48 17.67
C PRO A 8 -8.40 -3.25 16.24
N PRO A 9 -8.59 -1.99 15.78
CA PRO A 9 -9.04 -1.71 14.42
C PRO A 9 -8.22 -2.60 13.49
N GLY A 10 -8.94 -3.41 12.71
CA GLY A 10 -8.53 -4.73 12.28
C GLY A 10 -7.05 -4.85 12.00
N ARG A 11 -6.43 -5.96 12.44
CA ARG A 11 -5.21 -6.38 11.76
C ARG A 11 -5.53 -6.28 10.28
N PRO A 12 -4.82 -5.43 9.52
CA PRO A 12 -5.08 -5.37 8.11
C PRO A 12 -5.00 -6.82 7.60
N GLY A 13 -5.93 -7.20 6.73
CA GLY A 13 -5.81 -8.48 6.04
C GLY A 13 -4.45 -8.56 5.36
N ARG A 14 -4.13 -9.70 4.76
CA ARG A 14 -2.91 -9.87 3.98
C ARG A 14 -2.66 -8.68 3.03
N GLU A 15 -3.73 -8.16 2.43
CA GLU A 15 -3.79 -6.93 1.63
C GLU A 15 -3.22 -5.70 2.36
N GLY A 16 -3.77 -5.32 3.51
CA GLY A 16 -3.30 -4.10 4.19
C GLY A 16 -1.91 -4.23 4.81
N GLU A 17 -1.44 -5.44 5.15
CA GLU A 17 -0.03 -5.65 5.51
C GLU A 17 0.89 -5.35 4.31
N VAL A 18 0.49 -5.80 3.12
CA VAL A 18 1.20 -5.53 1.86
C VAL A 18 1.13 -4.05 1.51
N LEU A 19 -0.03 -3.41 1.65
CA LEU A 19 -0.21 -1.99 1.37
C LEU A 19 0.69 -1.10 2.25
N GLU A 20 0.73 -1.36 3.56
CA GLU A 20 1.59 -0.62 4.48
C GLU A 20 3.09 -0.86 4.20
N ALA A 21 3.47 -2.11 3.92
CA ALA A 21 4.83 -2.43 3.50
C ALA A 21 5.22 -1.72 2.19
N LEU A 22 4.30 -1.68 1.22
CA LEU A 22 4.49 -1.03 -0.06
C LEU A 22 4.64 0.49 0.09
N ARG A 23 3.78 1.13 0.91
CA ARG A 23 3.91 2.56 1.27
C ARG A 23 5.26 2.87 1.89
N GLU A 24 5.71 2.05 2.85
CA GLU A 24 7.01 2.22 3.48
C GLU A 24 8.17 2.06 2.47
N ALA A 25 8.09 1.05 1.60
CA ALA A 25 9.11 0.76 0.61
C ALA A 25 9.22 1.89 -0.43
N ILE A 26 8.09 2.34 -0.97
CA ILE A 26 8.02 3.45 -1.92
C ILE A 26 8.53 4.74 -1.28
N ARG A 27 8.20 5.02 -0.01
CA ARG A 27 8.73 6.19 0.69
C ARG A 27 10.26 6.18 0.78
N ARG A 28 10.87 4.98 0.92
CA ARG A 28 12.34 4.82 0.95
C ARG A 28 12.94 4.85 -0.45
N ASN A 29 12.25 4.28 -1.43
CA ASN A 29 12.67 4.24 -2.82
C ASN A 29 11.46 4.48 -3.74
N PRO A 30 11.23 5.73 -4.17
CA PRO A 30 10.09 6.07 -5.02
C PRO A 30 10.07 5.34 -6.36
N LEU A 31 11.23 4.90 -6.85
CA LEU A 31 11.36 4.15 -8.12
C LEU A 31 10.66 2.79 -8.07
N LEU A 32 10.32 2.26 -6.90
CA LEU A 32 9.58 1.01 -6.78
C LEU A 32 8.20 1.07 -7.44
N ARG A 33 7.60 2.26 -7.58
CA ARG A 33 6.33 2.44 -8.31
C ARG A 33 6.43 2.07 -9.78
N GLU A 34 7.60 2.25 -10.38
CA GLU A 34 7.83 2.00 -11.81
C GLU A 34 8.34 0.58 -12.08
N LEU A 35 8.62 -0.20 -11.03
CA LEU A 35 9.13 -1.55 -11.14
C LEU A 35 8.00 -2.58 -11.27
N PRO A 36 8.27 -3.73 -11.91
CA PRO A 36 7.28 -4.80 -11.99
C PRO A 36 6.97 -5.37 -10.59
N PRO A 37 5.72 -5.83 -10.34
CA PRO A 37 5.28 -6.34 -9.05
C PRO A 37 6.16 -7.46 -8.48
N GLU A 38 6.79 -8.28 -9.32
CA GLU A 38 7.73 -9.33 -8.92
C GLU A 38 9.00 -8.76 -8.28
N GLU A 39 9.57 -7.71 -8.87
CA GLU A 39 10.75 -7.05 -8.30
C GLU A 39 10.36 -6.26 -7.06
N VAL A 40 9.19 -5.61 -7.04
CA VAL A 40 8.66 -4.94 -5.84
C VAL A 40 8.48 -5.94 -4.71
N THR A 41 7.86 -7.10 -4.95
CA THR A 41 7.71 -8.21 -4.00
C THR A 41 9.05 -8.59 -3.37
N ARG A 42 10.07 -8.77 -4.20
CA ARG A 42 11.43 -9.08 -3.75
C ARG A 42 12.01 -7.97 -2.88
N GLN A 43 11.82 -6.70 -3.26
CA GLN A 43 12.29 -5.55 -2.48
C GLN A 43 11.58 -5.44 -1.12
N LEU A 44 10.29 -5.77 -1.04
CA LEU A 44 9.55 -5.85 0.23
C LEU A 44 10.14 -6.93 1.16
N MET A 45 10.49 -8.09 0.60
CA MET A 45 11.13 -9.18 1.34
C MET A 45 12.55 -8.83 1.78
N LEU A 46 13.36 -8.24 0.89
CA LEU A 46 14.73 -7.78 1.22
C LEU A 46 14.73 -6.67 2.27
N GLY A 47 13.72 -5.79 2.24
CA GLY A 47 13.51 -4.75 3.24
C GLY A 47 13.04 -5.27 4.59
N GLY A 48 12.68 -6.55 4.70
CA GLY A 48 12.12 -7.15 5.91
C GLY A 48 10.79 -6.54 6.34
N LEU A 49 10.04 -5.97 5.38
CA LEU A 49 8.77 -5.28 5.63
C LEU A 49 7.61 -6.27 5.75
N LEU A 50 7.75 -7.46 5.16
CA LEU A 50 6.78 -8.54 5.21
C LEU A 50 7.38 -9.80 5.83
N ARG A 51 6.54 -10.56 6.54
CA ARG A 51 6.93 -11.82 7.17
C ARG A 51 6.98 -12.98 6.17
N ASP A 52 6.03 -13.03 5.26
CA ASP A 52 5.96 -14.03 4.21
C ASP A 52 5.89 -13.32 2.86
N GLU A 53 6.37 -14.00 1.82
CA GLU A 53 6.36 -13.47 0.45
C GLU A 53 4.91 -13.24 -0.02
N PRO A 54 4.54 -12.01 -0.40
CA PRO A 54 3.24 -11.74 -1.00
C PRO A 54 3.22 -12.25 -2.45
N SER A 55 2.02 -12.54 -2.96
CA SER A 55 1.86 -12.85 -4.37
C SER A 55 2.07 -11.59 -5.22
N PRO A 56 2.77 -11.67 -6.37
CA PRO A 56 2.94 -10.54 -7.27
C PRO A 56 1.62 -9.90 -7.71
N GLU A 57 0.57 -10.70 -7.87
CA GLU A 57 -0.78 -10.22 -8.23
C GLU A 57 -1.36 -9.31 -7.14
N LEU A 58 -1.22 -9.71 -5.87
CA LEU A 58 -1.66 -8.90 -4.73
C LEU A 58 -0.85 -7.60 -4.63
N VAL A 59 0.47 -7.66 -4.87
CA VAL A 59 1.32 -6.46 -4.89
C VAL A 59 0.88 -5.52 -6.01
N ALA A 60 0.56 -6.04 -7.19
CA ALA A 60 0.05 -5.23 -8.31
C ALA A 60 -1.27 -4.53 -7.96
N GLU A 61 -2.21 -5.26 -7.33
CA GLU A 61 -3.48 -4.69 -6.87
C GLU A 61 -3.25 -3.55 -5.86
N MET A 62 -2.36 -3.74 -4.89
CA MET A 62 -2.04 -2.71 -3.89
C MET A 62 -1.28 -1.52 -4.49
N MET A 63 -0.46 -1.72 -5.52
CA MET A 63 0.18 -0.63 -6.26
C MET A 63 -0.86 0.25 -6.96
N LEU A 64 -1.84 -0.37 -7.62
CA LEU A 64 -2.95 0.34 -8.26
C LEU A 64 -3.80 1.10 -7.22
N GLU A 65 -4.06 0.50 -6.06
CA GLU A 65 -4.79 1.17 -4.98
C GLU A 65 -4.06 2.44 -4.50
N LEU A 66 -2.74 2.40 -4.35
CA LEU A 66 -1.94 3.58 -3.99
C LEU A 66 -1.97 4.69 -5.04
N GLU A 67 -2.00 4.34 -6.32
CA GLU A 67 -2.12 5.32 -7.41
C GLU A 67 -3.50 5.99 -7.37
N VAL A 68 -4.57 5.22 -7.13
CA VAL A 68 -5.95 5.74 -7.01
C VAL A 68 -6.10 6.64 -5.78
N GLU A 69 -5.51 6.28 -4.64
CA GLU A 69 -5.53 7.12 -3.43
C GLU A 69 -4.80 8.46 -3.64
N GLU A 70 -3.74 8.50 -4.46
CA GLU A 70 -3.06 9.75 -4.84
C GLU A 70 -3.89 10.58 -5.84
N GLU A 71 -4.54 9.94 -6.82
CA GLU A 71 -5.42 10.60 -7.81
C GLU A 71 -6.72 11.16 -7.20
N GLU A 72 -7.30 10.49 -6.20
CA GLU A 72 -8.48 11.00 -5.47
C GLU A 72 -8.14 12.23 -4.61
N PHE A 73 -6.85 12.42 -4.29
CA PHE A 73 -6.32 13.55 -3.53
C PHE A 73 -5.75 14.68 -4.39
N ASP A 74 -6.17 14.82 -5.65
CA ASP A 74 -5.89 16.00 -6.47
C ASP A 74 -6.98 17.08 -6.27
N PRO A 75 -6.83 18.05 -5.34
CA PRO A 75 -7.80 19.13 -5.13
C PRO A 75 -7.79 20.20 -6.24
N ASP A 76 -6.99 20.06 -7.29
CA ASP A 76 -6.80 21.06 -8.34
C ASP A 76 -7.71 20.91 -9.57
N VAL A 77 -8.75 20.06 -9.50
CA VAL A 77 -9.91 20.23 -10.41
C VAL A 77 -10.76 21.40 -9.88
N GLN A 78 -10.30 22.63 -10.13
CA GLN A 78 -11.19 23.78 -10.07
C GLN A 78 -12.31 23.53 -11.10
N PRO A 79 -13.58 23.38 -10.68
CA PRO A 79 -14.67 23.32 -11.63
C PRO A 79 -14.66 24.66 -12.36
N GLY A 80 -14.26 24.62 -13.63
CA GLY A 80 -14.16 25.81 -14.46
C GLY A 80 -15.45 26.61 -14.36
N ASP A 81 -15.32 27.87 -13.95
CA ASP A 81 -16.32 28.91 -14.18
C ASP A 81 -16.78 28.81 -15.64
N SER A 82 -18.05 28.48 -15.84
CA SER A 82 -18.77 28.59 -17.12
C SER A 82 -19.99 29.47 -16.94
#